data_AF-A0A351I8E2-F1
#
_entry.id   AF-A0A351I8E2-F1
#
_cell.length_a   1.000
_cell.length_b   1.000
_cell.length_c   1.000
_cell.angle_alpha   90.00
_cell.angle_beta   90.00
_cell.angle_gamma   90.00
#
_symmetry.space_group_name_H-M   'P 1'
#
loop_
_entity.id
_entity.type
_entity.pdbx_description
1 polymer ?
#
loop_
_entity_poly.entity_id
_entity_poly.type
_entity_poly.pdbx_seq_one_letter_code
_entity_poly.pdbx_strand_id
1 'polypeptide(L)'
;MNQLSNAGHGSIFESVKKVNDNGVQYWLARDFQSILQYSSWDKFLNVIEKAKEACRNSGHNSEDHFSHVVKMVPIGSGAQRETEDIKLSRYTCYLIIQNADPAKEIVALGQTYFAVQTRRQELSDEFGKFESDEEKRLFLRQQMKEHNRYLASAAKEAGVVKPLDYAIFHALAWDSPLFY
;
A
#
# COMPACT_ATOMS: atom_id res chain seq x y z
N MET A 1 9.20 12.04 14.42
CA MET A 1 7.97 11.43 14.94
C MET A 1 7.03 11.26 13.76
N ASN A 2 7.03 10.08 13.13
CA ASN A 2 6.19 9.81 11.95
C ASN A 2 4.75 9.63 12.42
N GLN A 3 3.92 10.61 12.06
CA GLN A 3 2.47 10.49 12.08
C GLN A 3 2.07 9.45 11.02
N LEU A 4 1.88 8.21 11.44
CA LEU A 4 1.11 7.22 10.71
C LEU A 4 -0.11 6.84 11.57
N SER A 5 -0.85 7.87 11.98
CA SER A 5 -2.14 7.75 12.64
C SER A 5 -3.24 7.62 11.60
N ASN A 6 -3.75 6.40 11.50
CA ASN A 6 -5.10 6.00 11.10
C ASN A 6 -6.12 7.14 10.86
N ALA A 7 -6.22 7.61 9.62
CA ALA A 7 -7.39 8.29 9.04
C ALA A 7 -7.19 8.41 7.53
N GLY A 8 -8.06 7.81 6.72
CA GLY A 8 -8.47 8.33 5.41
C GLY A 8 -7.43 8.87 4.41
N HIS A 9 -6.15 8.51 4.48
CA HIS A 9 -5.24 8.74 3.37
C HIS A 9 -5.70 7.79 2.26
N GLY A 10 -6.55 8.30 1.37
CA GLY A 10 -6.67 7.71 0.04
C GLY A 10 -5.24 7.43 -0.39
N SER A 11 -4.93 6.15 -0.57
CA SER A 11 -3.56 5.71 -0.83
C SER A 11 -2.96 6.65 -1.87
N ILE A 12 -1.68 7.01 -1.79
CA ILE A 12 -1.07 7.95 -2.75
C ILE A 12 -1.28 7.49 -4.21
N PHE A 13 -1.63 6.22 -4.40
CA PHE A 13 -2.11 5.63 -5.64
C PHE A 13 -3.52 6.09 -6.03
N GLU A 14 -4.47 6.15 -5.09
CA GLU A 14 -5.82 6.68 -5.32
C GLU A 14 -5.82 8.15 -5.75
N SER A 15 -4.85 8.96 -5.32
CA SER A 15 -4.84 10.39 -5.66
C SER A 15 -4.60 10.67 -7.15
N VAL A 16 -3.97 9.73 -7.86
CA VAL A 16 -3.72 9.82 -9.33
C VAL A 16 -4.57 8.85 -10.13
N LYS A 17 -5.54 8.20 -9.48
CA LYS A 17 -6.50 7.34 -10.15
C LYS A 17 -7.33 8.17 -11.12
N LYS A 18 -7.47 7.64 -12.33
CA LYS A 18 -8.36 8.17 -13.35
C LYS A 18 -9.46 7.15 -13.62
N VAL A 19 -10.56 7.64 -14.16
CA VAL A 19 -11.70 6.81 -14.55
C VAL A 19 -12.02 7.19 -16.00
N ASN A 20 -12.20 6.20 -16.86
CA ASN A 20 -12.60 6.45 -18.25
C ASN A 20 -14.13 6.58 -18.35
N ASP A 21 -14.63 6.88 -19.54
CA ASP A 21 -16.07 7.09 -19.80
C ASP A 21 -16.92 5.84 -19.49
N ASN A 22 -16.30 4.66 -19.45
CA ASN A 22 -16.94 3.39 -19.12
C ASN A 22 -16.88 3.06 -17.61
N GLY A 23 -16.40 3.98 -16.76
CA GLY A 23 -16.28 3.76 -15.32
C GLY A 23 -15.07 2.91 -14.90
N VAL A 24 -14.19 2.54 -15.83
CA VAL A 24 -13.01 1.70 -15.55
C VAL A 24 -11.87 2.56 -15.01
N GLN A 25 -11.31 2.12 -13.88
CA GLN A 25 -10.20 2.80 -13.22
C GLN A 25 -8.87 2.50 -13.93
N TYR A 26 -8.05 3.53 -14.11
CA TYR A 26 -6.71 3.40 -14.68
C TYR A 26 -5.75 4.45 -14.11
N TRP A 27 -4.46 4.19 -14.29
CA TRP A 27 -3.37 5.08 -13.91
C TRP A 27 -2.48 5.35 -15.11
N LEU A 28 -1.71 6.44 -15.07
CA LEU A 28 -0.68 6.71 -16.06
C LEU A 28 0.70 6.47 -15.47
N ALA A 29 1.57 5.82 -16.23
CA ALA A 29 2.93 5.53 -15.83
C ALA A 29 3.75 6.81 -15.56
N ARG A 30 3.54 7.90 -16.30
CA ARG A 30 4.19 9.19 -16.03
C ARG A 30 3.81 9.81 -14.67
N ASP A 31 2.54 9.69 -14.29
CA ASP A 31 2.06 10.15 -12.99
C ASP A 31 2.69 9.29 -11.88
N PHE A 32 2.74 7.98 -12.10
CA PHE A 32 3.36 7.01 -11.19
C PHE A 32 4.87 7.20 -11.03
N GLN A 33 5.58 7.52 -12.11
CA GLN A 33 7.01 7.86 -12.10
C GLN A 33 7.28 9.01 -11.10
N SER A 34 6.45 10.05 -11.16
CA SER A 34 6.58 11.25 -10.33
C SER A 34 6.32 10.94 -8.86
N ILE A 35 5.24 10.19 -8.56
CA ILE A 35 4.90 9.77 -7.20
C ILE A 35 5.98 8.91 -6.58
N LEU A 36 6.52 7.96 -7.36
CA LEU A 36 7.58 7.07 -6.91
C LEU A 36 8.96 7.73 -6.96
N GLN A 37 9.04 9.03 -7.24
CA GLN A 37 10.26 9.83 -7.20
C GLN A 37 11.39 9.32 -8.12
N TYR A 38 11.01 8.85 -9.31
CA TYR A 38 11.98 8.53 -10.38
C TYR A 38 12.24 9.76 -11.24
N SER A 39 13.46 10.29 -11.18
CA SER A 39 13.86 11.46 -11.98
C SER A 39 14.06 11.17 -13.46
N SER A 40 14.33 9.91 -13.83
CA SER A 40 14.56 9.47 -15.20
C SER A 40 13.49 8.47 -15.63
N TRP A 41 12.92 8.70 -16.83
CA TRP A 41 11.97 7.77 -17.43
C TRP A 41 12.58 6.40 -17.69
N ASP A 42 13.79 6.33 -18.21
CA ASP A 42 14.44 5.06 -18.55
C ASP A 42 14.64 4.19 -17.30
N LYS A 43 14.98 4.81 -16.17
CA LYS A 43 15.06 4.10 -14.87
C LYS A 43 13.71 3.56 -14.45
N PHE A 44 12.62 4.30 -14.70
CA PHE A 44 11.28 3.86 -14.37
C PHE A 44 10.75 2.80 -15.35
N LEU A 45 11.10 2.89 -16.64
CA LEU A 45 10.82 1.84 -17.63
C LEU A 45 11.42 0.50 -17.21
N ASN A 46 12.65 0.49 -16.67
CA ASN A 46 13.23 -0.75 -16.13
C ASN A 46 12.39 -1.38 -15.00
N VAL A 47 11.72 -0.57 -14.19
CA VAL A 47 10.79 -1.06 -13.15
C VAL A 47 9.52 -1.62 -13.80
N ILE A 48 9.00 -0.94 -14.81
CA ILE A 48 7.83 -1.39 -15.59
C ILE A 48 8.12 -2.74 -16.26
N GLU A 49 9.30 -2.92 -16.87
CA GLU A 49 9.65 -4.18 -17.53
C GLU A 49 9.74 -5.34 -16.55
N LYS A 50 10.30 -5.12 -15.34
CA LYS A 50 10.25 -6.11 -14.25
C LYS A 50 8.81 -6.43 -13.83
N ALA A 51 7.96 -5.41 -13.73
CA ALA A 51 6.55 -5.60 -13.38
C ALA A 51 5.78 -6.36 -14.48
N LYS A 52 6.07 -6.12 -15.76
CA LYS A 52 5.53 -6.90 -16.89
C LYS A 52 6.00 -8.35 -16.84
N GLU A 53 7.26 -8.59 -16.51
CA GLU A 53 7.79 -9.95 -16.34
C GLU A 53 7.08 -10.68 -15.20
N ALA A 54 6.94 -10.04 -14.03
CA ALA A 54 6.17 -10.58 -12.92
C ALA A 54 4.72 -10.90 -13.32
N CYS A 55 4.06 -9.99 -14.04
CA CYS A 55 2.70 -10.17 -14.55
C CYS A 55 2.58 -11.43 -15.43
N ARG A 56 3.50 -11.61 -16.39
CA ARG A 56 3.54 -12.79 -17.27
C ARG A 56 3.81 -14.07 -16.48
N ASN A 57 4.76 -14.03 -15.55
CA ASN A 57 5.11 -15.18 -14.72
C ASN A 57 3.96 -15.59 -13.77
N SER A 58 3.07 -14.65 -13.41
CA SER A 58 1.83 -14.93 -12.67
C SER A 58 0.68 -15.43 -13.56
N GLY A 59 0.92 -15.69 -14.86
CA GLY A 59 -0.09 -16.23 -15.79
C GLY A 59 -1.02 -15.18 -16.41
N HIS A 60 -0.75 -13.89 -16.24
CA HIS A 60 -1.54 -12.81 -16.84
C HIS A 60 -0.90 -12.30 -18.13
N ASN A 61 -1.72 -11.95 -19.12
CA ASN A 61 -1.25 -11.25 -20.31
C ASN A 61 -0.89 -9.79 -19.95
N SER A 62 0.36 -9.38 -20.20
CA SER A 62 0.82 -8.02 -19.86
C SER A 62 0.10 -6.94 -20.67
N GLU A 63 -0.34 -7.23 -21.90
CA GLU A 63 -0.99 -6.23 -22.77
C GLU A 63 -2.37 -5.79 -22.24
N ASP A 64 -3.07 -6.66 -21.51
CA ASP A 64 -4.36 -6.35 -20.88
C ASP A 64 -4.22 -5.38 -19.69
N HIS A 65 -2.97 -5.12 -19.30
CA HIS A 65 -2.61 -4.51 -18.03
C HIS A 65 -1.69 -3.30 -18.20
N PHE A 66 -0.87 -3.29 -19.26
CA PHE A 66 0.05 -2.22 -19.64
C PHE A 66 -0.28 -1.74 -21.06
N SER A 67 -1.30 -0.89 -21.20
CA SER A 67 -1.74 -0.41 -22.51
C SER A 67 -1.00 0.88 -22.90
N HIS A 68 -0.21 0.82 -23.97
CA HIS A 68 0.50 1.98 -24.49
C HIS A 68 -0.48 3.06 -24.98
N VAL A 69 -0.25 4.31 -24.59
CA VAL A 69 -1.04 5.48 -25.02
C VAL A 69 -0.15 6.65 -25.39
N VAL A 70 -0.53 7.37 -26.43
CA VAL A 70 0.15 8.62 -26.82
C VAL A 70 -0.65 9.79 -26.26
N LYS A 71 0.03 10.69 -25.55
CA LYS A 71 -0.59 11.92 -25.03
C LYS A 71 0.03 13.14 -25.72
N MET A 72 -0.83 14.06 -26.16
CA MET A 72 -0.42 15.38 -26.61
C MET A 72 -0.20 16.29 -25.41
N VAL A 73 0.99 16.87 -25.31
CA VAL A 73 1.37 17.78 -24.21
C VAL A 73 1.71 19.15 -24.80
N PRO A 74 1.10 20.25 -24.31
CA PRO A 74 1.41 21.58 -24.79
C PRO A 74 2.86 21.94 -24.44
N ILE A 75 3.58 22.43 -25.43
CA ILE A 75 4.90 23.04 -25.28
C ILE A 75 4.67 24.56 -25.24
N GLY A 76 5.48 25.30 -24.45
CA GLY A 76 5.31 26.73 -24.16
C GLY A 76 5.30 27.70 -25.35
N SER A 77 5.34 27.19 -26.59
CA SER A 77 5.26 27.90 -27.86
C SER A 77 3.96 27.64 -28.64
N GLY A 78 2.97 26.96 -28.06
CA GLY A 78 1.70 26.62 -28.72
C GLY A 78 1.74 25.35 -29.58
N ALA A 79 2.92 24.76 -29.75
CA ALA A 79 3.10 23.43 -30.33
C ALA A 79 2.69 22.33 -29.33
N GLN A 80 2.25 21.17 -29.82
CA GLN A 80 1.97 19.98 -29.03
C GLN A 80 3.10 18.95 -29.26
N ARG A 81 3.57 18.28 -28.21
CA ARG A 81 4.48 17.15 -28.32
C ARG A 81 3.74 15.86 -28.02
N GLU A 82 3.88 14.86 -28.90
CA GLU A 82 3.50 13.49 -28.59
C GLU A 82 4.46 12.93 -27.54
N THR A 83 3.91 12.57 -26.38
CA THR A 83 4.63 11.88 -25.32
C THR A 83 3.99 10.52 -25.12
N GLU A 84 4.78 9.47 -25.35
CA GLU A 84 4.36 8.11 -25.04
C GLU A 84 4.23 7.92 -23.52
N ASP A 85 3.13 7.27 -23.13
CA ASP A 85 2.77 6.92 -21.77
C ASP A 85 2.12 5.52 -21.77
N ILE A 86 1.86 4.98 -20.59
CA ILE A 86 1.30 3.65 -20.41
C ILE A 86 0.14 3.75 -19.44
N LYS A 87 -1.03 3.27 -19.86
CA LYS A 87 -2.17 3.02 -18.98
C LYS A 87 -1.93 1.76 -18.18
N LEU A 88 -2.06 1.91 -16.87
CA LEU A 88 -1.80 0.90 -15.87
C LEU A 88 -3.11 0.49 -15.21
N SER A 89 -3.33 -0.81 -15.04
CA SER A 89 -4.37 -1.33 -14.16
C SER A 89 -3.96 -1.20 -12.69
N ARG A 90 -4.93 -1.30 -11.77
CA ARG A 90 -4.66 -1.34 -10.32
C ARG A 90 -3.65 -2.44 -9.96
N TYR A 91 -3.79 -3.61 -10.59
CA TYR A 91 -2.89 -4.73 -10.39
C TYR A 91 -1.45 -4.39 -10.78
N THR A 92 -1.26 -3.77 -11.95
CA THR A 92 0.10 -3.37 -12.39
C THR A 92 0.74 -2.31 -11.51
N CYS A 93 -0.06 -1.40 -10.95
CA CYS A 93 0.44 -0.42 -9.98
C CYS A 93 1.09 -1.12 -8.78
N TYR A 94 0.49 -2.22 -8.30
CA TYR A 94 1.04 -3.01 -7.20
C TYR A 94 2.33 -3.73 -7.60
N LEU A 95 2.37 -4.34 -8.79
CA LEU A 95 3.57 -4.99 -9.30
C LEU A 95 4.73 -4.00 -9.49
N ILE A 96 4.46 -2.79 -9.96
CA ILE A 96 5.48 -1.74 -10.09
C ILE A 96 6.11 -1.42 -8.74
N ILE A 97 5.31 -1.25 -7.68
CA ILE A 97 5.82 -0.97 -6.33
C ILE A 97 6.64 -2.14 -5.79
N GLN A 98 6.16 -3.38 -6.00
CA GLN A 98 6.87 -4.58 -5.57
C GLN A 98 8.24 -4.72 -6.24
N ASN A 99 8.38 -4.25 -7.48
CA ASN A 99 9.61 -4.34 -8.26
C ASN A 99 10.46 -3.05 -8.27
N ALA A 100 9.98 -1.98 -7.61
CA ALA A 100 10.66 -0.70 -7.53
C ALA A 100 11.80 -0.72 -6.50
N ASP A 101 12.71 0.23 -6.65
CA ASP A 101 13.84 0.48 -5.75
C ASP A 101 13.38 0.78 -4.30
N PRO A 102 13.63 -0.12 -3.32
CA PRO A 102 13.22 0.06 -1.93
C PRO A 102 14.00 1.15 -1.20
N ALA A 103 15.12 1.65 -1.76
CA ALA A 103 15.84 2.79 -1.20
C ALA A 103 15.02 4.10 -1.25
N LYS A 104 13.94 4.13 -2.04
CA LYS A 104 13.00 5.25 -2.08
C LYS A 104 11.95 5.07 -0.98
N GLU A 105 11.88 6.01 -0.05
CA GLU A 105 10.99 5.94 1.11
C GLU A 105 9.53 5.66 0.72
N ILE A 106 9.03 6.30 -0.34
CA ILE A 106 7.66 6.08 -0.81
C ILE A 106 7.40 4.66 -1.30
N VAL A 107 8.41 4.00 -1.90
CA VAL A 107 8.34 2.60 -2.32
C VAL A 107 8.33 1.70 -1.09
N ALA A 108 9.22 1.94 -0.12
CA ALA A 108 9.28 1.18 1.13
C ALA A 108 7.97 1.29 1.94
N LEU A 109 7.35 2.46 1.98
CA LEU A 109 6.03 2.66 2.58
C LEU A 109 4.95 1.86 1.86
N GLY A 110 4.96 1.85 0.53
CA GLY A 110 4.04 1.03 -0.27
C GLY A 110 4.21 -0.48 -0.03
N GLN A 111 5.46 -0.96 0.06
CA GLN A 111 5.77 -2.36 0.39
C GLN A 111 5.34 -2.72 1.82
N THR A 112 5.56 -1.82 2.78
CA THR A 112 5.08 -1.99 4.16
C THR A 112 3.55 -2.07 4.20
N TYR A 113 2.87 -1.20 3.43
CA TYR A 113 1.42 -1.25 3.29
C TYR A 113 0.96 -2.62 2.78
N PHE A 114 1.61 -3.18 1.76
CA PHE A 114 1.26 -4.53 1.27
C PHE A 114 1.49 -5.61 2.32
N ALA A 115 2.63 -5.61 3.00
CA ALA A 115 2.89 -6.59 4.07
C ALA A 115 1.81 -6.55 5.17
N VAL A 116 1.41 -5.34 5.58
CA VAL A 116 0.34 -5.15 6.58
C VAL A 116 -1.01 -5.58 6.03
N GLN A 117 -1.38 -5.19 4.80
CA GLN A 117 -2.68 -5.58 4.24
C GLN A 117 -2.78 -7.08 3.99
N THR A 118 -1.72 -7.72 3.50
CA THR A 118 -1.68 -9.18 3.34
C THR A 118 -1.92 -9.86 4.68
N ARG A 119 -1.22 -9.44 5.74
CA ARG A 119 -1.43 -10.01 7.07
C ARG A 119 -2.84 -9.80 7.60
N ARG A 120 -3.43 -8.62 7.36
CA ARG A 120 -4.82 -8.33 7.73
C ARG A 120 -5.79 -9.26 7.00
N GLN A 121 -5.59 -9.50 5.70
CA GLN A 121 -6.43 -10.39 4.92
C GLN A 121 -6.29 -11.84 5.39
N GLU A 122 -5.07 -12.33 5.61
CA GLU A 122 -4.82 -13.68 6.15
C GLU A 122 -5.56 -13.92 7.47
N LEU A 123 -5.49 -12.95 8.39
CA LEU A 123 -6.20 -13.02 9.68
C LEU A 123 -7.71 -12.98 9.51
N SER A 124 -8.22 -12.19 8.56
CA SER A 124 -9.64 -12.13 8.24
C SER A 124 -10.14 -13.46 7.67
N ASP A 125 -9.36 -14.08 6.78
CA ASP A 125 -9.68 -15.36 6.16
C ASP A 125 -9.62 -16.49 7.19
N GLU A 126 -8.63 -16.46 8.10
CA GLU A 126 -8.53 -17.40 9.21
C GLU A 126 -9.72 -17.25 10.18
N PHE A 127 -10.07 -16.02 10.54
CA PHE A 127 -11.23 -15.74 11.38
C PHE A 127 -12.55 -16.21 10.76
N GLY A 128 -12.69 -16.06 9.44
CA GLY A 128 -13.88 -16.50 8.70
C GLY A 128 -14.08 -18.02 8.65
N LYS A 129 -13.06 -18.83 8.98
CA LYS A 129 -13.17 -20.29 9.04
C LYS A 129 -13.86 -20.79 10.31
N PHE A 130 -13.93 -19.97 11.36
CA PHE A 130 -14.55 -20.38 12.62
C PHE A 130 -16.07 -20.26 12.52
N GLU A 131 -16.76 -21.36 12.81
CA GLU A 131 -18.23 -21.39 12.80
C GLU A 131 -18.78 -20.97 14.17
N SER A 132 -18.13 -21.37 15.26
CA SER A 132 -18.59 -21.11 16.63
C SER A 132 -18.06 -19.78 17.20
N ASP A 133 -18.84 -19.18 18.10
CA ASP A 133 -18.44 -17.96 18.80
C ASP A 133 -17.30 -18.19 19.81
N GLU A 134 -17.14 -19.42 20.30
CA GLU A 134 -16.05 -19.78 21.23
C GLU A 134 -14.69 -19.80 20.52
N GLU A 135 -14.62 -20.39 19.32
CA GLU A 135 -13.41 -20.40 18.49
C GLU A 135 -13.00 -18.98 18.09
N LYS A 136 -13.96 -18.17 17.63
CA LYS A 136 -13.74 -16.75 17.31
C LYS A 136 -13.18 -15.99 18.51
N ARG A 137 -13.75 -16.20 19.70
CA ARG A 137 -13.29 -15.56 20.94
C ARG A 137 -11.88 -15.99 21.32
N LEU A 138 -11.57 -17.28 21.20
CA LEU A 138 -10.25 -17.82 21.50
C LEU A 138 -9.20 -17.23 20.56
N PHE A 139 -9.50 -17.19 19.27
CA PHE A 139 -8.64 -16.59 18.26
C PHE A 139 -8.34 -15.11 18.54
N LEU A 140 -9.38 -14.30 18.79
CA LEU A 140 -9.20 -12.87 19.09
C LEU A 140 -8.34 -12.64 20.34
N ARG A 141 -8.50 -13.46 21.39
CA ARG A 141 -7.65 -13.40 22.59
C ARG A 141 -6.19 -13.71 22.27
N GLN A 142 -5.93 -14.67 21.38
CA GLN A 142 -4.57 -15.00 20.95
C GLN A 142 -3.94 -13.83 20.18
N GLN A 143 -4.69 -13.20 19.25
CA GLN A 143 -4.22 -12.03 18.51
C GLN A 143 -3.94 -10.83 19.45
N MET A 144 -4.81 -10.60 20.44
CA MET A 144 -4.61 -9.56 21.45
C MET A 144 -3.36 -9.80 22.30
N LYS A 145 -3.10 -11.05 22.69
CA LYS A 145 -1.91 -11.42 23.46
C LYS A 145 -0.63 -11.17 22.65
N GLU A 146 -0.62 -11.56 21.38
CA GLU A 146 0.46 -11.27 20.44
C GLU A 146 0.68 -9.76 20.31
N HIS A 147 -0.37 -8.98 20.05
CA HIS A 147 -0.28 -7.53 19.89
C HIS A 147 0.22 -6.83 21.16
N ASN A 148 -0.29 -7.20 22.34
CA ASN A 148 0.16 -6.66 23.61
C ASN A 148 1.64 -6.96 23.88
N ARG A 149 2.15 -8.11 23.45
CA ARG A 149 3.58 -8.43 23.54
C ARG A 149 4.42 -7.46 22.70
N TYR A 150 4.00 -7.18 21.46
CA TYR A 150 4.68 -6.19 20.61
C TYR A 150 4.61 -4.79 21.18
N LEU A 151 3.43 -4.35 21.65
CA LEU A 151 3.27 -3.05 22.31
C LEU A 151 4.15 -2.92 23.56
N ALA A 152 4.20 -3.96 24.39
CA ALA A 152 5.02 -3.94 25.60
C ALA A 152 6.52 -3.89 25.29
N SER A 153 6.97 -4.57 24.23
CA SER A 153 8.35 -4.51 23.74
C SER A 153 8.69 -3.11 23.21
N ALA A 154 7.82 -2.54 22.38
CA ALA A 154 8.00 -1.20 21.83
C ALA A 154 8.02 -0.12 22.93
N ALA A 155 7.13 -0.24 23.93
CA ALA A 155 7.12 0.65 25.10
C ALA A 155 8.44 0.55 25.89
N LYS A 156 8.96 -0.67 26.08
CA LYS A 156 10.24 -0.89 26.75
C LYS A 156 11.41 -0.25 25.99
N GLU A 157 11.46 -0.45 24.68
CA GLU A 157 12.47 0.15 23.79
C GLU A 157 12.39 1.68 23.77
N ALA A 158 11.17 2.24 23.91
CA ALA A 158 10.94 3.68 24.06
C ALA A 158 11.25 4.22 25.47
N GLY A 159 11.71 3.39 26.40
CA GLY A 159 12.14 3.81 27.74
C GLY A 159 11.03 3.78 28.81
N VAL A 160 9.91 3.10 28.57
CA VAL A 160 8.88 2.83 29.59
C VAL A 160 9.37 1.69 30.48
N VAL A 161 9.85 2.01 31.69
CA VAL A 161 10.53 1.05 32.57
C VAL A 161 9.72 0.70 33.82
N LYS A 162 8.85 1.59 34.32
CA LYS A 162 8.17 1.35 35.62
C LYS A 162 6.85 0.59 35.43
N PRO A 163 6.51 -0.37 36.31
CA PRO A 163 5.23 -1.10 36.27
C PRO A 163 3.98 -0.20 36.28
N LEU A 164 4.07 0.97 36.94
CA LEU A 164 3.00 1.97 36.95
C LEU A 164 2.76 2.59 35.57
N ASP A 165 3.82 2.77 34.78
CA ASP A 165 3.74 3.36 33.44
C ASP A 165 3.08 2.36 32.44
N TYR A 166 3.31 1.06 32.64
CA TYR A 166 2.60 0.00 31.91
C TYR A 166 1.11 -0.06 32.27
N ALA A 167 0.75 0.10 33.54
CA ALA A 167 -0.64 0.11 33.99
C ALA A 167 -1.43 1.29 33.41
N ILE A 168 -0.82 2.48 33.34
CA ILE A 168 -1.43 3.67 32.73
C ILE A 168 -1.57 3.49 31.20
N PHE A 169 -0.57 2.91 30.53
CA PHE A 169 -0.62 2.62 29.10
C PHE A 169 -1.72 1.63 28.74
N HIS A 170 -1.88 0.56 29.53
CA HIS A 170 -2.97 -0.40 29.34
C HIS A 170 -4.34 0.20 29.70
N ALA A 171 -4.46 1.04 30.72
CA ALA A 171 -5.74 1.67 31.08
C ALA A 171 -6.25 2.64 29.99
N LEU A 172 -5.37 3.49 29.44
CA LEU A 172 -5.73 4.46 28.40
C LEU A 172 -6.12 3.81 27.05
N ALA A 173 -5.62 2.60 26.77
CA ALA A 173 -6.01 1.84 25.58
C ALA A 173 -7.43 1.24 25.67
N TRP A 174 -7.98 1.09 26.89
CA TRP A 174 -9.31 0.52 27.15
C TRP A 174 -10.41 1.58 27.28
N ASP A 175 -10.05 2.83 27.60
CA ASP A 175 -10.99 3.96 27.79
C ASP A 175 -11.16 4.87 26.55
N SER A 176 -10.76 4.41 25.35
CA SER A 176 -10.99 5.18 24.11
C SER A 176 -12.48 5.13 23.72
N PRO A 177 -13.17 6.29 23.54
CA PRO A 177 -14.61 6.36 23.31
C PRO A 177 -15.08 5.91 21.92
N LEU A 178 -14.28 5.12 21.19
CA LEU A 178 -14.64 4.54 19.89
C LEU A 178 -15.23 3.13 19.97
N PHE A 179 -15.53 2.63 21.18
CA PHE A 179 -16.16 1.33 21.43
C PHE A 179 -17.43 1.41 22.30
N TYR A 180 -18.16 2.53 22.22
CA TYR A 180 -19.57 2.63 22.62
C TYR A 180 -20.41 3.21 21.49
#